data_AF-A0A7I0J8T7-F1
#
_entry.id   AF-A0A7I0J8T7-F1
#
_cell.length_a   1.000
_cell.length_b   1.000
_cell.length_c   1.000
_cell.angle_alpha   90.00
_cell.angle_beta   90.00
_cell.angle_gamma   90.00
#
_symmetry.space_group_name_H-M   'P 1'
#
loop_
_entity.id
_entity.type
_entity.pdbx_description
1 polymer ?
#
loop_
_entity_poly.entity_id
_entity_poly.type
_entity_poly.pdbx_seq_one_letter_code
_entity_poly.pdbx_strand_id
1 'polypeptide(L)'
;MRLIQNKASDDHRTAVAHVLEGAEQISIAVAFLKEGGARIIGLLLEARLKQGAKIEAFLGTDFYITEPKALAHLLAIKKRFGAFEMFLANGKTATFHPKSYVGRSEGQVRCLIGSANLTTGALTTNDEISILATVNSDEQLSSDLKVTFADFRESGSFQELDDLVLGQYASRHKDAERLRRKLEKELEDNFAAQFDLRRLNGFLRQYRADKTERSALAKRRTDRDKALKVQQLIADLGNAPRISKEMRSVFAENLSNLISSREPYQHLWHSGDIHRRGSAALDHPKKTITLFAAGRKAAKLAPERGYEQMRQLALGIPGVGVNMITAILCTFAPKRYAVFNGNTSGALAAIGIGAPRSPTVATLSAERYTQLCATIDALRRRIGGADFTDADAFLNWLYFKTKPSKRAHEGGAPKTSPCVSRPRQVVRQHRASNRPFRQSLPSPKAGSPFE
;
A
#
# COMPACT_ATOMS: atom_id res chain seq x y z
N MET A 1 -18.70 -37.29 -11.29
CA MET A 1 -18.12 -35.93 -11.22
C MET A 1 -16.68 -36.03 -10.71
N ARG A 2 -15.80 -35.10 -11.11
CA ARG A 2 -14.38 -35.07 -10.70
C ARG A 2 -13.89 -33.62 -10.58
N LEU A 3 -12.96 -33.36 -9.66
CA LEU A 3 -12.28 -32.07 -9.54
C LEU A 3 -11.13 -31.95 -10.55
N ILE A 4 -11.04 -30.82 -11.23
CA ILE A 4 -9.96 -30.46 -12.15
C ILE A 4 -9.16 -29.31 -11.55
N GLN A 5 -7.84 -29.47 -11.56
CA GLN A 5 -6.86 -28.46 -11.18
C GLN A 5 -5.71 -28.52 -12.19
N ASN A 6 -5.05 -27.41 -12.50
CA ASN A 6 -3.89 -27.44 -13.39
C ASN A 6 -2.69 -28.13 -12.68
N LYS A 7 -2.50 -29.41 -12.97
CA LYS A 7 -1.39 -30.24 -12.47
C LYS A 7 -0.72 -30.94 -13.65
N ALA A 8 0.45 -31.54 -13.41
CA ALA A 8 1.29 -32.10 -14.49
C ALA A 8 0.62 -33.17 -15.37
N SER A 9 -0.43 -33.87 -14.88
CA SER A 9 -1.09 -34.98 -15.59
C SER A 9 -2.56 -34.75 -15.92
N ASP A 10 -3.16 -33.62 -15.51
CA ASP A 10 -4.58 -33.30 -15.69
C ASP A 10 -4.68 -31.76 -15.66
N ASP A 11 -5.18 -31.14 -16.72
CA ASP A 11 -5.27 -29.69 -16.85
C ASP A 11 -6.64 -29.27 -17.41
N HIS A 12 -6.98 -27.99 -17.30
CA HIS A 12 -8.28 -27.52 -17.81
C HIS A 12 -8.39 -27.64 -19.33
N ARG A 13 -7.28 -27.57 -20.07
CA ARG A 13 -7.26 -27.80 -21.52
C ARG A 13 -7.76 -29.20 -21.89
N THR A 14 -7.22 -30.25 -21.25
CA THR A 14 -7.60 -31.65 -21.49
C THR A 14 -9.03 -31.92 -21.02
N ALA A 15 -9.44 -31.34 -19.89
CA ALA A 15 -10.82 -31.43 -19.42
C ALA A 15 -11.82 -30.77 -20.40
N VAL A 16 -11.51 -29.58 -20.94
CA VAL A 16 -12.33 -28.94 -21.97
C VAL A 16 -12.38 -29.81 -23.23
N ALA A 17 -11.25 -30.36 -23.69
CA ALA A 17 -11.24 -31.25 -24.85
C ALA A 17 -12.16 -32.48 -24.64
N HIS A 18 -12.16 -33.06 -23.45
CA HIS A 18 -13.05 -34.17 -23.09
C HIS A 18 -14.54 -33.78 -23.07
N VAL A 19 -14.86 -32.57 -22.59
CA VAL A 19 -16.24 -32.04 -22.65
C VAL A 19 -16.74 -31.90 -24.08
N LEU A 20 -15.87 -31.45 -25.00
CA LEU A 20 -16.21 -31.25 -26.41
C LEU A 20 -16.13 -32.53 -27.25
N GLU A 21 -15.70 -33.66 -26.68
CA GLU A 21 -15.52 -34.90 -27.42
C GLU A 21 -16.87 -35.53 -27.79
N GLY A 22 -17.15 -35.64 -29.09
CA GLY A 22 -18.40 -36.22 -29.60
C GLY A 22 -19.65 -35.36 -29.39
N ALA A 23 -19.49 -34.12 -28.91
CA ALA A 23 -20.61 -33.20 -28.66
C ALA A 23 -21.24 -32.72 -29.99
N GLU A 24 -22.56 -32.81 -30.07
CA GLU A 24 -23.40 -32.33 -31.17
C GLU A 24 -23.87 -30.89 -30.93
N GLN A 25 -24.00 -30.49 -29.66
CA GLN A 25 -24.28 -29.11 -29.26
C GLN A 25 -23.28 -28.69 -28.20
N ILE A 26 -22.68 -27.52 -28.39
CA ILE A 26 -21.66 -26.96 -27.51
C ILE A 26 -22.10 -25.56 -27.07
N SER A 27 -22.16 -25.33 -25.77
CA SER A 27 -22.47 -24.01 -25.19
C SER A 27 -21.30 -23.59 -24.30
N ILE A 28 -20.73 -22.41 -24.58
CA ILE A 28 -19.58 -21.86 -23.85
C ILE A 28 -19.97 -20.50 -23.27
N ALA A 29 -19.72 -20.28 -21.99
CA ALA A 29 -19.90 -18.99 -21.33
C ALA A 29 -18.64 -18.65 -20.53
N VAL A 30 -17.88 -17.65 -20.97
CA VAL A 30 -16.65 -17.25 -20.28
C VAL A 30 -16.55 -15.75 -20.12
N ALA A 31 -16.08 -15.33 -18.94
CA ALA A 31 -15.84 -13.92 -18.63
C ALA A 31 -14.72 -13.33 -19.51
N PHE A 32 -13.62 -14.08 -19.67
CA PHE A 32 -12.42 -13.60 -20.35
C PHE A 32 -11.94 -14.55 -21.43
N LEU A 33 -11.60 -13.98 -22.59
CA LEU A 33 -11.01 -14.68 -23.73
C LEU A 33 -9.72 -13.97 -24.18
N LYS A 34 -8.61 -14.70 -24.20
CA LYS A 34 -7.30 -14.20 -24.69
C LYS A 34 -6.81 -15.01 -25.88
N GLU A 35 -5.88 -14.45 -26.65
CA GLU A 35 -5.41 -15.00 -27.93
C GLU A 35 -4.95 -16.46 -27.81
N GLY A 36 -4.15 -16.77 -26.80
CA GLY A 36 -3.68 -18.13 -26.58
C GLY A 36 -4.80 -19.12 -26.25
N GLY A 37 -5.81 -18.71 -25.49
CA GLY A 37 -6.99 -19.53 -25.21
C GLY A 37 -7.86 -19.73 -26.45
N ALA A 38 -8.07 -18.67 -27.25
CA ALA A 38 -8.78 -18.72 -28.52
C ALA A 38 -8.14 -19.70 -29.51
N ARG A 39 -6.80 -19.73 -29.60
CA ARG A 39 -6.08 -20.68 -30.47
C ARG A 39 -6.26 -22.13 -30.02
N ILE A 40 -6.17 -22.40 -28.71
CA ILE A 40 -6.34 -23.75 -28.16
C ILE A 40 -7.75 -24.26 -28.44
N ILE A 41 -8.77 -23.47 -28.07
CA ILE A 41 -10.17 -23.89 -28.20
C ILE A 41 -10.62 -23.90 -29.65
N GLY A 42 -10.16 -22.94 -30.47
CA GLY A 42 -10.57 -22.80 -31.86
C GLY A 42 -10.32 -24.06 -32.70
N LEU A 43 -9.21 -24.76 -32.46
CA LEU A 43 -8.92 -26.05 -33.11
C LEU A 43 -9.94 -27.13 -32.75
N LEU A 44 -10.37 -27.20 -31.48
CA LEU A 44 -11.36 -28.16 -30.99
C LEU A 44 -12.76 -27.83 -31.55
N LEU A 45 -13.14 -26.56 -31.54
CA LEU A 45 -14.43 -26.11 -32.07
C LEU A 45 -14.52 -26.34 -33.57
N GLU A 46 -13.47 -26.01 -34.34
CA GLU A 46 -13.44 -26.24 -35.79
C GLU A 46 -13.56 -27.74 -36.13
N ALA A 47 -12.92 -28.62 -35.35
CA ALA A 47 -13.05 -30.06 -35.54
C ALA A 47 -14.49 -30.54 -35.31
N ARG A 48 -15.19 -30.00 -34.31
CA ARG A 48 -16.60 -30.31 -34.04
C ARG A 48 -17.56 -29.72 -35.08
N LEU A 49 -17.34 -28.49 -35.51
CA LEU A 49 -18.11 -27.85 -36.58
C LEU A 49 -18.02 -28.62 -37.91
N LYS A 50 -16.84 -29.15 -38.25
CA LYS A 50 -16.66 -30.03 -39.43
C LYS A 50 -17.46 -31.34 -39.34
N GLN A 51 -17.81 -31.76 -38.13
CA GLN A 51 -18.64 -32.94 -37.87
C GLN A 51 -20.14 -32.59 -37.73
N GLY A 52 -20.52 -31.33 -38.00
CA GLY A 52 -21.92 -30.89 -37.97
C GLY A 52 -22.42 -30.41 -36.61
N ALA A 53 -21.55 -30.26 -35.61
CA ALA A 53 -21.95 -29.75 -34.31
C ALA A 53 -22.42 -28.29 -34.39
N LYS A 54 -23.37 -27.91 -33.53
CA LYS A 54 -23.82 -26.53 -33.32
C LYS A 54 -23.12 -25.95 -32.11
N ILE A 55 -22.64 -24.71 -32.21
CA ILE A 55 -21.86 -24.07 -31.15
C ILE A 55 -22.43 -22.68 -30.87
N GLU A 56 -22.62 -22.37 -29.60
CA GLU A 56 -22.88 -21.00 -29.12
C GLU A 56 -21.83 -20.59 -28.08
N ALA A 57 -21.34 -19.37 -28.18
CA ALA A 57 -20.37 -18.82 -27.22
C ALA A 57 -20.78 -17.43 -26.72
N PHE A 58 -20.92 -17.30 -25.40
CA PHE A 58 -21.19 -16.05 -24.69
C PHE A 58 -19.90 -15.55 -24.04
N LEU A 59 -19.46 -14.36 -24.44
CA LEU A 59 -18.14 -13.83 -24.13
C LEU A 59 -18.27 -12.50 -23.36
N GLY A 60 -17.65 -12.45 -22.19
CA GLY A 60 -17.61 -11.25 -21.35
C GLY A 60 -16.68 -10.17 -21.90
N THR A 61 -17.02 -8.92 -21.60
CA THR A 61 -16.26 -7.73 -21.97
C THR A 61 -15.78 -6.92 -20.77
N ASP A 62 -16.17 -7.33 -19.56
CA ASP A 62 -15.83 -6.66 -18.31
C ASP A 62 -14.33 -6.44 -18.13
N PHE A 63 -13.99 -5.29 -17.54
CA PHE A 63 -12.62 -4.83 -17.30
C PHE A 63 -11.73 -4.74 -18.55
N TYR A 64 -12.30 -4.90 -19.75
CA TYR A 64 -11.57 -4.95 -21.02
C TYR A 64 -10.42 -5.97 -21.00
N ILE A 65 -10.68 -7.15 -20.41
CA ILE A 65 -9.70 -8.25 -20.35
C ILE A 65 -9.76 -9.15 -21.60
N THR A 66 -10.95 -9.31 -22.18
CA THR A 66 -11.11 -10.06 -23.44
C THR A 66 -10.37 -9.35 -24.58
N GLU A 67 -9.52 -10.06 -25.29
CA GLU A 67 -8.65 -9.47 -26.31
C GLU A 67 -9.36 -9.41 -27.67
N PRO A 68 -9.39 -8.26 -28.37
CA PRO A 68 -9.98 -8.15 -29.69
C PRO A 68 -9.39 -9.12 -30.72
N LYS A 69 -8.10 -9.44 -30.63
CA LYS A 69 -7.45 -10.44 -31.49
C LYS A 69 -8.00 -11.85 -31.27
N ALA A 70 -8.34 -12.19 -30.02
CA ALA A 70 -8.91 -13.47 -29.66
C ALA A 70 -10.34 -13.62 -30.22
N LEU A 71 -11.13 -12.54 -30.12
CA LEU A 71 -12.45 -12.46 -30.76
C LEU A 71 -12.36 -12.58 -32.28
N ALA A 72 -11.43 -11.86 -32.91
CA ALA A 72 -11.20 -11.92 -34.35
C ALA A 72 -10.84 -13.33 -34.83
N HIS A 73 -10.03 -14.06 -34.05
CA HIS A 73 -9.68 -15.45 -34.34
C HIS A 73 -10.91 -16.36 -34.41
N LEU A 74 -11.77 -16.32 -33.38
CA LEU A 74 -12.98 -17.14 -33.36
C LEU A 74 -14.03 -16.66 -34.38
N LEU A 75 -14.13 -15.35 -34.62
CA LEU A 75 -15.00 -14.79 -35.66
C LEU A 75 -14.63 -15.31 -37.06
N ALA A 76 -13.34 -15.49 -37.34
CA ALA A 76 -12.89 -16.10 -38.60
C ALA A 76 -13.30 -17.58 -38.73
N ILE A 77 -13.46 -18.31 -37.61
CA ILE A 77 -14.06 -19.65 -37.61
C ILE A 77 -15.56 -19.53 -37.88
N LYS A 78 -16.29 -18.66 -37.16
CA LYS A 78 -17.72 -18.40 -37.37
C LYS A 78 -18.06 -18.06 -38.82
N LYS A 79 -17.26 -17.21 -39.49
CA LYS A 79 -17.45 -16.87 -40.91
C LYS A 79 -17.35 -18.06 -41.86
N ARG A 80 -16.64 -19.13 -41.49
CA ARG A 80 -16.53 -20.38 -42.26
C ARG A 80 -17.63 -21.38 -41.92
N PHE A 81 -18.25 -21.27 -40.74
CA PHE A 81 -19.23 -22.22 -40.22
C PHE A 81 -20.44 -21.49 -39.61
N GLY A 82 -21.55 -21.41 -40.37
CA GLY A 82 -22.78 -20.76 -39.90
C GLY A 82 -23.41 -21.38 -38.64
N ALA A 83 -23.04 -22.62 -38.30
CA ALA A 83 -23.45 -23.29 -37.06
C ALA A 83 -22.71 -22.80 -35.80
N PHE A 84 -21.78 -21.85 -35.93
CA PHE A 84 -21.11 -21.21 -34.80
C PHE A 84 -21.67 -19.81 -34.54
N GLU A 85 -22.42 -19.66 -33.47
CA GLU A 85 -22.94 -18.41 -32.97
C GLU A 85 -22.05 -17.85 -31.86
N MET A 86 -21.81 -16.54 -31.89
CA MET A 86 -20.96 -15.86 -30.93
C MET A 86 -21.67 -14.60 -30.46
N PHE A 87 -21.73 -14.43 -29.14
CA PHE A 87 -22.43 -13.36 -28.48
C PHE A 87 -21.48 -12.64 -27.54
N LEU A 88 -21.39 -11.32 -27.68
CA LEU A 88 -20.52 -10.47 -26.87
C LEU A 88 -21.36 -9.69 -25.86
N ALA A 89 -20.98 -9.72 -24.59
CA ALA A 89 -21.66 -8.95 -23.56
C ALA A 89 -21.61 -7.45 -23.91
N ASN A 90 -22.78 -6.81 -23.97
CA ASN A 90 -22.92 -5.41 -24.39
C ASN A 90 -22.94 -4.40 -23.21
N GLY A 91 -22.86 -4.92 -21.98
CA GLY A 91 -22.74 -4.20 -20.70
C GLY A 91 -23.99 -3.41 -20.32
N LYS A 92 -24.41 -3.47 -19.04
CA LYS A 92 -25.11 -2.35 -18.34
C LYS A 92 -25.56 -2.58 -16.88
N THR A 93 -25.51 -3.78 -16.29
CA THR A 93 -26.05 -3.97 -14.93
C THR A 93 -25.19 -4.82 -14.00
N ALA A 94 -24.63 -5.94 -14.47
CA ALA A 94 -23.80 -6.84 -13.66
C ALA A 94 -22.59 -7.36 -14.46
N THR A 95 -21.50 -7.68 -13.75
CA THR A 95 -20.31 -8.31 -14.34
C THR A 95 -20.65 -9.72 -14.83
N PHE A 96 -20.42 -9.99 -16.12
CA PHE A 96 -20.57 -11.32 -16.69
C PHE A 96 -19.34 -12.15 -16.34
N HIS A 97 -19.46 -12.94 -15.26
CA HIS A 97 -18.37 -13.73 -14.72
C HIS A 97 -18.47 -15.28 -14.77
N PRO A 98 -19.33 -15.94 -15.58
CA PRO A 98 -19.25 -17.39 -15.75
C PRO A 98 -17.91 -17.89 -16.30
N LYS A 99 -17.60 -19.17 -16.04
CA LYS A 99 -16.66 -20.00 -16.80
C LYS A 99 -17.25 -21.42 -16.90
N SER A 100 -17.99 -21.64 -17.98
CA SER A 100 -18.75 -22.86 -18.21
C SER A 100 -18.53 -23.35 -19.64
N TYR A 101 -18.26 -24.64 -19.76
CA TYR A 101 -18.14 -25.35 -21.01
C TYR A 101 -19.10 -26.53 -20.95
N VAL A 102 -19.99 -26.64 -21.93
CA VAL A 102 -21.02 -27.70 -21.96
C VAL A 102 -21.00 -28.35 -23.33
N GLY A 103 -20.89 -29.67 -23.36
CA GLY A 103 -21.05 -30.50 -24.56
C GLY A 103 -22.24 -31.44 -24.37
N ARG A 104 -23.12 -31.50 -25.36
CA ARG A 104 -24.31 -32.37 -25.36
C ARG A 104 -24.24 -33.33 -26.54
N SER A 105 -24.52 -34.59 -26.27
CA SER A 105 -24.65 -35.67 -27.25
C SER A 105 -25.95 -36.43 -26.95
N GLU A 106 -26.30 -37.41 -27.79
CA GLU A 106 -27.45 -38.27 -27.53
C GLU A 106 -27.39 -38.89 -26.11
N GLY A 107 -28.42 -38.62 -25.30
CA GLY A 107 -28.56 -39.16 -23.94
C GLY A 107 -27.61 -38.60 -22.86
N GLN A 108 -26.59 -37.80 -23.20
CA GLN A 108 -25.58 -37.35 -22.23
C GLN A 108 -25.19 -35.87 -22.36
N VAL A 109 -24.84 -35.29 -21.20
CA VAL A 109 -24.28 -33.94 -21.08
C VAL A 109 -22.97 -34.02 -20.32
N ARG A 110 -21.91 -33.46 -20.90
CA ARG A 110 -20.63 -33.22 -20.22
C ARG A 110 -20.49 -31.74 -19.95
N CYS A 111 -20.02 -31.37 -18.76
CA CYS A 111 -19.72 -29.98 -18.47
C CYS A 111 -18.48 -29.81 -17.60
N LEU A 112 -17.81 -28.67 -17.79
CA LEU A 112 -16.73 -28.18 -16.95
C LEU A 112 -17.12 -26.79 -16.45
N ILE A 113 -17.25 -26.64 -15.14
CA ILE A 113 -17.70 -25.39 -14.51
C ILE A 113 -16.76 -25.05 -13.36
N GLY A 114 -16.23 -23.83 -13.33
CA GLY A 114 -15.32 -23.41 -12.26
C GLY A 114 -14.64 -22.08 -12.51
N SER A 115 -13.34 -22.01 -12.28
CA SER A 115 -12.57 -20.75 -12.34
C SER A 115 -11.91 -20.48 -13.71
N ALA A 116 -11.79 -21.49 -14.57
CA ALA A 116 -10.93 -21.43 -15.76
C ALA A 116 -11.56 -20.70 -16.97
N ASN A 117 -11.10 -19.47 -17.22
CA ASN A 117 -11.40 -18.70 -18.43
C ASN A 117 -10.68 -19.25 -19.69
N LEU A 118 -11.01 -18.74 -20.88
CA LEU A 118 -10.30 -19.07 -22.13
C LEU A 118 -9.00 -18.27 -22.27
N THR A 119 -8.02 -18.57 -21.42
CA THR A 119 -6.66 -18.02 -21.45
C THR A 119 -5.63 -19.13 -21.31
N THR A 120 -4.42 -18.99 -21.86
CA THR A 120 -3.38 -20.02 -21.73
C THR A 120 -3.09 -20.34 -20.27
N GLY A 121 -2.97 -19.32 -19.41
CA GLY A 121 -2.73 -19.48 -17.98
C GLY A 121 -3.81 -20.33 -17.33
N ALA A 122 -5.08 -19.92 -17.47
CA ALA A 122 -6.22 -20.63 -16.88
C ALA A 122 -6.37 -22.08 -17.38
N LEU A 123 -6.03 -22.34 -18.65
CA LEU A 123 -6.15 -23.68 -19.22
C LEU A 123 -4.99 -24.62 -18.84
N THR A 124 -3.86 -24.11 -18.31
CA THR A 124 -2.62 -24.91 -18.18
C THR A 124 -1.79 -24.69 -16.92
N THR A 125 -1.65 -23.47 -16.40
CA THR A 125 -0.59 -23.13 -15.43
C THR A 125 -1.05 -22.33 -14.21
N ASN A 126 -2.16 -21.61 -14.31
CA ASN A 126 -2.72 -20.89 -13.16
C ASN A 126 -3.25 -21.87 -12.11
N ASP A 127 -3.28 -21.44 -10.86
CA ASP A 127 -4.03 -22.11 -9.80
C ASP A 127 -5.53 -21.97 -10.06
N GLU A 128 -6.12 -23.04 -10.61
CA GLU A 128 -7.52 -23.10 -11.04
C GLU A 128 -8.21 -24.31 -10.42
N ILE A 129 -9.53 -24.22 -10.25
CA ILE A 129 -10.38 -25.27 -9.70
C ILE A 129 -11.73 -25.31 -10.42
N SER A 130 -12.09 -26.47 -10.96
CA SER A 130 -13.36 -26.70 -11.65
C SER A 130 -13.92 -28.09 -11.38
N ILE A 131 -15.24 -28.25 -11.53
CA ILE A 131 -15.89 -29.56 -11.52
C ILE A 131 -16.11 -30.00 -12.96
N LEU A 132 -15.64 -31.19 -13.29
CA LEU A 132 -15.98 -31.93 -14.50
C LEU A 132 -17.11 -32.92 -14.16
N ALA A 133 -18.22 -32.84 -14.89
CA ALA A 133 -19.36 -33.72 -14.71
C ALA A 133 -19.79 -34.35 -16.04
N THR A 134 -20.32 -35.56 -15.94
CA THR A 134 -21.06 -36.25 -16.99
C THR A 134 -22.37 -36.68 -16.35
N VAL A 135 -23.48 -36.26 -16.92
CA VAL A 135 -24.84 -36.53 -16.44
C VAL A 135 -25.70 -36.97 -17.61
N ASN A 136 -26.76 -37.73 -17.32
CA ASN A 136 -27.77 -38.07 -18.31
C ASN A 136 -28.61 -36.83 -18.66
N SER A 137 -29.17 -36.83 -19.87
CA SER A 137 -29.92 -35.68 -20.39
C SER A 137 -31.19 -35.33 -19.61
N ASP A 138 -31.73 -36.26 -18.83
CA ASP A 138 -32.92 -36.15 -17.97
C ASP A 138 -32.61 -35.67 -16.54
N GLU A 139 -31.34 -35.57 -16.16
CA GLU A 139 -30.95 -35.07 -14.84
C GLU A 139 -31.16 -33.55 -14.70
N GLN A 140 -31.44 -33.08 -13.48
CA GLN A 140 -31.70 -31.68 -13.17
C GLN A 140 -30.60 -30.72 -13.69
N LEU A 141 -29.33 -31.10 -13.54
CA LEU A 141 -28.20 -30.28 -14.02
C LEU A 141 -28.26 -30.04 -15.54
N SER A 142 -28.72 -31.02 -16.32
CA SER A 142 -28.90 -30.86 -17.77
C SER A 142 -29.93 -29.77 -18.07
N SER A 143 -31.04 -29.76 -17.33
CA SER A 143 -32.12 -28.76 -17.42
C SER A 143 -31.64 -27.37 -17.00
N ASP A 144 -30.99 -27.25 -15.84
CA ASP A 144 -30.48 -25.98 -15.31
C ASP A 144 -29.50 -25.32 -16.29
N LEU A 145 -28.61 -26.11 -16.91
CA LEU A 145 -27.69 -25.62 -17.94
C LEU A 145 -28.43 -25.16 -19.20
N LYS A 146 -29.52 -25.81 -19.60
CA LYS A 146 -30.31 -25.35 -20.76
C LYS A 146 -30.96 -24.00 -20.46
N VAL A 147 -31.60 -23.88 -19.30
CA VAL A 147 -32.25 -22.63 -18.85
C VAL A 147 -31.22 -21.50 -18.75
N THR A 148 -30.08 -21.76 -18.11
CA THR A 148 -29.02 -20.75 -17.93
C THR A 148 -28.54 -20.14 -19.27
N PHE A 149 -28.32 -20.97 -20.30
CA PHE A 149 -27.87 -20.48 -21.60
C PHE A 149 -29.00 -19.83 -22.40
N ALA A 150 -30.25 -20.29 -22.26
CA ALA A 150 -31.42 -19.61 -22.80
C ALA A 150 -31.57 -18.20 -22.21
N ASP A 151 -31.41 -18.06 -20.89
CA ASP A 151 -31.44 -16.76 -20.20
C ASP A 151 -30.38 -15.80 -20.75
N PHE A 152 -29.16 -16.27 -21.01
CA PHE A 152 -28.14 -15.42 -21.64
C PHE A 152 -28.59 -14.92 -23.01
N ARG A 153 -29.17 -15.79 -23.82
CA ARG A 153 -29.67 -15.48 -25.16
C ARG A 153 -30.83 -14.48 -25.14
N GLU A 154 -31.73 -14.60 -24.17
CA GLU A 154 -32.95 -13.80 -24.08
C GLU A 154 -32.79 -12.52 -23.25
N SER A 155 -31.72 -12.40 -22.45
CA SER A 155 -31.49 -11.28 -21.52
C SER A 155 -31.37 -9.89 -22.14
N GLY A 156 -31.15 -9.78 -23.46
CA GLY A 156 -30.77 -8.52 -24.14
C GLY A 156 -29.40 -7.96 -23.72
N SER A 157 -28.66 -8.66 -22.84
CA SER A 157 -27.33 -8.26 -22.34
C SER A 157 -26.19 -8.65 -23.28
N PHE A 158 -26.53 -9.24 -24.42
CA PHE A 158 -25.61 -9.70 -25.43
C PHE A 158 -26.00 -9.19 -26.80
N GLN A 159 -25.00 -9.03 -27.66
CA GLN A 159 -25.16 -8.74 -29.07
C GLN A 159 -24.37 -9.77 -29.87
N GLU A 160 -24.91 -10.21 -31.01
CA GLU A 160 -24.18 -11.13 -31.89
C GLU A 160 -22.88 -10.48 -32.36
N LEU A 161 -21.79 -11.26 -32.35
CA LEU A 161 -20.48 -10.78 -32.77
C LEU A 161 -20.37 -10.78 -34.30
N ASP A 162 -20.29 -9.58 -34.86
CA ASP A 162 -19.90 -9.31 -36.23
C ASP A 162 -18.68 -8.36 -36.28
N ASP A 163 -18.30 -7.91 -37.48
CA ASP A 163 -17.17 -6.99 -37.66
C ASP A 163 -17.40 -5.60 -37.04
N LEU A 164 -18.66 -5.12 -36.98
CA LEU A 164 -19.00 -3.81 -36.40
C LEU A 164 -18.90 -3.85 -34.87
N VAL A 165 -19.46 -4.90 -34.26
CA VAL A 165 -19.37 -5.16 -32.82
C VAL A 165 -17.93 -5.36 -32.40
N LEU A 166 -17.16 -6.15 -33.17
CA LEU A 166 -15.73 -6.32 -32.93
C LEU A 166 -14.97 -4.99 -33.01
N GLY A 167 -15.22 -4.18 -34.04
CA GLY A 167 -14.62 -2.87 -34.21
C GLY A 167 -14.93 -1.91 -33.06
N GLN A 168 -16.20 -1.88 -32.62
CA GLN A 168 -16.65 -1.07 -31.49
C GLN A 168 -15.92 -1.48 -30.19
N TYR A 169 -15.88 -2.79 -29.91
CA TYR A 169 -15.19 -3.29 -28.72
C TYR A 169 -13.69 -3.04 -28.78
N ALA A 170 -13.04 -3.27 -29.93
CA ALA A 170 -11.61 -3.04 -30.13
C ALA A 170 -11.20 -1.58 -29.86
N SER A 171 -12.03 -0.62 -30.28
CA SER A 171 -11.84 0.80 -29.99
C SER A 171 -11.84 1.08 -28.49
N ARG A 172 -12.86 0.58 -27.77
CA ARG A 172 -12.95 0.76 -26.30
C ARG A 172 -11.83 0.03 -25.55
N HIS A 173 -11.46 -1.17 -25.99
CA HIS A 173 -10.34 -1.94 -25.43
C HIS A 173 -9.02 -1.17 -25.55
N LYS A 174 -8.76 -0.53 -26.69
CA LYS A 174 -7.55 0.30 -26.89
C LYS A 174 -7.47 1.47 -25.91
N ASP A 175 -8.59 2.15 -25.66
CA ASP A 175 -8.65 3.23 -24.68
C ASP A 175 -8.42 2.72 -23.25
N ALA A 176 -9.05 1.60 -22.89
CA ALA A 176 -8.87 0.97 -21.58
C ALA A 176 -7.42 0.51 -21.36
N GLU A 177 -6.78 -0.08 -22.37
CA GLU A 177 -5.39 -0.49 -22.32
C GLU A 177 -4.45 0.71 -22.11
N ARG A 178 -4.70 1.83 -22.80
CA ARG A 178 -3.92 3.07 -22.60
C ARG A 178 -4.03 3.58 -21.16
N LEU A 179 -5.24 3.59 -20.59
CA LEU A 179 -5.46 4.04 -19.21
C LEU A 179 -4.80 3.10 -18.19
N ARG A 180 -4.91 1.77 -18.40
CA ARG A 180 -4.27 0.77 -17.53
C ARG A 180 -2.76 0.93 -17.50
N ARG A 181 -2.10 1.07 -18.66
CA ARG A 181 -0.65 1.30 -18.75
C ARG A 181 -0.23 2.58 -18.04
N LYS A 182 -1.04 3.64 -18.13
CA LYS A 182 -0.78 4.91 -17.41
C LYS A 182 -0.83 4.70 -15.89
N LEU A 183 -1.86 3.99 -15.40
CA LEU A 183 -2.00 3.66 -13.98
C LEU A 183 -0.85 2.78 -13.48
N GLU A 184 -0.50 1.73 -14.22
CA GLU A 184 0.63 0.83 -13.89
C GLU A 184 1.93 1.63 -13.75
N LYS A 185 2.21 2.53 -14.71
CA LYS A 185 3.38 3.40 -14.64
C LYS A 185 3.34 4.34 -13.43
N GLU A 186 2.20 4.97 -13.14
CA GLU A 186 2.06 5.85 -11.96
C GLU A 186 2.25 5.07 -10.64
N LEU A 187 1.82 3.82 -10.57
CA LEU A 187 2.05 2.95 -9.41
C LEU A 187 3.53 2.55 -9.27
N GLU A 188 4.20 2.25 -10.38
CA GLU A 188 5.64 1.96 -10.41
C GLU A 188 6.48 3.18 -10.02
N ASP A 189 6.19 4.35 -10.58
CA ASP A 189 6.90 5.60 -10.27
C ASP A 189 6.75 5.97 -8.78
N ASN A 190 5.58 5.70 -8.19
CA ASN A 190 5.33 5.94 -6.76
C ASN A 190 5.79 4.80 -5.84
N PHE A 191 6.26 3.68 -6.38
CA PHE A 191 6.61 2.49 -5.60
C PHE A 191 7.71 2.76 -4.58
N ALA A 192 8.71 3.59 -4.93
CA ALA A 192 9.80 3.97 -4.03
C ALA A 192 9.36 4.82 -2.83
N ALA A 193 8.21 5.50 -2.94
CA ALA A 193 7.61 6.33 -1.90
C ALA A 193 6.58 5.57 -1.03
N GLN A 194 6.15 4.39 -1.47
CA GLN A 194 5.19 3.56 -0.74
C GLN A 194 5.88 2.63 0.26
N PHE A 195 5.16 2.30 1.33
CA PHE A 195 5.61 1.33 2.32
C PHE A 195 5.66 -0.08 1.70
N ASP A 196 6.86 -0.63 1.52
CA ASP A 196 7.07 -2.00 1.03
C ASP A 196 7.64 -2.92 2.11
N LEU A 197 6.89 -3.95 2.45
CA LEU A 197 7.31 -4.99 3.38
C LEU A 197 8.56 -5.73 2.93
N ARG A 198 8.83 -5.86 1.62
CA ARG A 198 10.06 -6.49 1.11
C ARG A 198 11.29 -5.65 1.47
N ARG A 199 11.20 -4.33 1.33
CA ARG A 199 12.25 -3.39 1.73
C ARG A 199 12.51 -3.46 3.24
N LEU A 200 11.45 -3.45 4.05
CA LEU A 200 11.57 -3.66 5.50
C LEU A 200 12.27 -4.99 5.81
N ASN A 201 11.86 -6.09 5.18
CA ASN A 201 12.47 -7.41 5.38
C ASN A 201 13.97 -7.43 5.01
N GLY A 202 14.38 -6.66 4.00
CA GLY A 202 15.80 -6.45 3.68
C GLY A 202 16.59 -5.81 4.82
N PHE A 203 16.06 -4.75 5.42
CA PHE A 203 16.66 -4.10 6.59
C PHE A 203 16.65 -4.99 7.83
N LEU A 204 15.58 -5.77 8.06
CA LEU A 204 15.51 -6.73 9.16
C LEU A 204 16.62 -7.78 9.09
N ARG A 205 16.92 -8.31 7.89
CA ARG A 205 18.03 -9.25 7.71
C ARG A 205 19.38 -8.62 8.04
N GLN A 206 19.62 -7.39 7.59
CA GLN A 206 20.85 -6.64 7.87
C GLN A 206 21.00 -6.37 9.37
N TYR A 207 19.95 -5.87 10.03
CA TYR A 207 19.97 -5.58 11.47
C TYR A 207 20.27 -6.82 12.32
N ARG A 208 19.69 -7.97 11.97
CA ARG A 208 19.96 -9.25 12.68
C ARG A 208 21.39 -9.74 12.50
N ALA A 209 22.03 -9.42 11.38
CA ALA A 209 23.42 -9.78 11.10
C ALA A 209 24.43 -8.85 11.79
N ASP A 210 24.03 -7.64 12.18
CA ASP A 210 24.88 -6.63 12.79
C ASP A 210 25.28 -7.02 14.23
N LYS A 211 26.55 -7.40 14.42
CA LYS A 211 27.07 -7.81 15.74
C LYS A 211 27.20 -6.61 16.70
N THR A 212 27.52 -5.44 16.16
CA THR A 212 27.72 -4.21 16.93
C THR A 212 26.41 -3.74 17.54
N GLU A 213 25.33 -3.74 16.75
CA GLU A 213 24.01 -3.37 17.25
C GLU A 213 23.47 -4.34 18.29
N ARG A 214 23.73 -5.65 18.14
CA ARG A 214 23.34 -6.63 19.16
C ARG A 214 24.01 -6.35 20.51
N SER A 215 25.30 -5.99 20.50
CA SER A 215 26.01 -5.58 21.71
C SER A 215 25.49 -4.24 22.26
N ALA A 216 25.23 -3.27 21.38
CA ALA A 216 24.69 -1.97 21.77
C ALA A 216 23.29 -2.08 22.38
N LEU A 217 22.45 -3.01 21.89
CA LEU A 217 21.11 -3.26 22.41
C LEU A 217 21.13 -3.75 23.87
N ALA A 218 22.07 -4.62 24.24
CA ALA A 218 22.23 -5.07 25.63
C ALA A 218 22.58 -3.89 26.57
N LYS A 219 23.46 -2.99 26.13
CA LYS A 219 23.77 -1.75 26.86
C LYS A 219 22.54 -0.86 26.99
N ARG A 220 21.80 -0.65 25.89
CA ARG A 220 20.55 0.16 25.89
C ARG A 220 19.52 -0.33 26.90
N ARG A 221 19.33 -1.65 27.01
CA ARG A 221 18.43 -2.25 28.01
C ARG A 221 18.90 -1.97 29.43
N THR A 222 20.20 -2.10 29.69
CA THR A 222 20.82 -1.77 30.99
C THR A 222 20.68 -0.29 31.33
N ASP A 223 20.94 0.59 30.36
CA ASP A 223 20.83 2.03 30.55
C ASP A 223 19.38 2.46 30.79
N ARG A 224 18.41 1.81 30.15
CA ARG A 224 16.98 2.02 30.43
C ARG A 224 16.63 1.67 31.87
N ASP A 225 17.12 0.55 32.40
CA ASP A 225 16.83 0.14 33.77
C ASP A 225 17.43 1.14 34.79
N LYS A 226 18.61 1.69 34.49
CA LYS A 226 19.19 2.82 35.25
C LYS A 226 18.36 4.09 35.10
N ALA A 227 17.93 4.41 33.87
CA ALA A 227 17.11 5.58 33.57
C ALA A 227 15.80 5.54 34.35
N LEU A 228 15.17 4.37 34.47
CA LEU A 228 13.95 4.18 35.27
C LEU A 228 14.19 4.54 36.74
N LYS A 229 15.29 4.11 37.35
CA LYS A 229 15.65 4.47 38.73
C LYS A 229 15.85 5.98 38.89
N VAL A 230 16.63 6.60 38.01
CA VAL A 230 16.87 8.04 38.01
C VAL A 230 15.57 8.83 37.80
N GLN A 231 14.73 8.38 36.88
CA GLN A 231 13.43 8.98 36.60
C GLN A 231 12.45 8.85 37.77
N GLN A 232 12.53 7.74 38.52
CA GLN A 232 11.79 7.59 39.78
C GLN A 232 12.25 8.62 40.79
N LEU A 233 13.55 8.76 41.04
CA LEU A 233 14.09 9.78 41.97
C LEU A 233 13.61 11.19 41.62
N ILE A 234 13.66 11.59 40.35
CA ILE A 234 13.14 12.90 39.91
C ILE A 234 11.64 13.04 40.21
N ALA A 235 10.85 12.01 39.90
CA ALA A 235 9.40 12.04 40.14
C ALA A 235 9.05 12.09 41.64
N ASP A 236 9.85 11.48 42.52
CA ASP A 236 9.61 11.49 43.98
C ASP A 236 9.85 12.86 44.61
N LEU A 237 10.72 13.69 44.01
CA LEU A 237 10.87 15.10 44.40
C LEU A 237 9.54 15.88 44.27
N GLY A 238 8.63 15.42 43.41
CA GLY A 238 7.31 16.03 43.21
C GLY A 238 6.34 15.82 44.38
N ASN A 239 6.68 14.97 45.35
CA ASN A 239 5.85 14.75 46.55
C ASN A 239 6.04 15.85 47.60
N ALA A 240 7.11 16.64 47.51
CA ALA A 240 7.36 17.71 48.46
C ALA A 240 6.46 18.93 48.18
N PRO A 241 5.98 19.63 49.23
CA PRO A 241 5.12 20.81 49.07
C PRO A 241 5.87 22.00 48.44
N ARG A 242 7.20 22.08 48.63
CA ARG A 242 8.08 23.10 48.04
C ARG A 242 9.41 22.48 47.65
N ILE A 243 10.01 22.99 46.58
CA ILE A 243 11.31 22.53 46.08
C ILE A 243 12.43 23.35 46.75
N SER A 244 13.24 22.70 47.59
CA SER A 244 14.38 23.32 48.28
C SER A 244 15.59 23.53 47.34
N LYS A 245 16.66 24.15 47.83
CA LYS A 245 17.92 24.31 47.09
C LYS A 245 18.60 22.96 46.85
N GLU A 246 18.60 22.09 47.87
CA GLU A 246 19.16 20.74 47.84
C GLU A 246 18.42 19.88 46.81
N MET A 247 17.07 19.94 46.82
CA MET A 247 16.25 19.24 45.84
C MET A 247 16.50 19.71 44.41
N ARG A 248 16.77 21.01 44.20
CA ARG A 248 17.17 21.52 42.87
C ARG A 248 18.50 20.93 42.41
N SER A 249 19.46 20.76 43.33
CA SER A 249 20.74 20.12 43.03
C SER A 249 20.56 18.65 42.65
N VAL A 250 19.78 17.90 43.45
CA VAL A 250 19.46 16.49 43.18
C VAL A 250 18.74 16.34 41.83
N PHE A 251 17.77 17.23 41.55
CA PHE A 251 17.10 17.25 40.26
C PHE A 251 18.08 17.51 39.11
N ALA A 252 18.95 18.52 39.24
CA ALA A 252 19.87 18.90 38.18
C ALA A 252 20.86 17.77 37.84
N GLU A 253 21.39 17.10 38.87
CA GLU A 253 22.26 15.94 38.70
C GLU A 253 21.53 14.78 38.01
N ASN A 254 20.35 14.41 38.51
CA ASN A 254 19.59 13.29 37.96
C ASN A 254 19.11 13.56 36.53
N LEU A 255 18.62 14.77 36.22
CA LEU A 255 18.25 15.12 34.85
C LEU A 255 19.48 15.10 33.94
N SER A 256 20.63 15.60 34.41
CA SER A 256 21.88 15.54 33.65
C SER A 256 22.35 14.09 33.40
N ASN A 257 22.19 13.18 34.36
CA ASN A 257 22.45 11.75 34.15
C ASN A 257 21.57 11.13 33.05
N LEU A 258 20.33 11.61 32.87
CA LEU A 258 19.47 11.18 31.77
C LEU A 258 19.94 11.76 30.43
N ILE A 259 20.22 13.06 30.35
CA ILE A 259 20.30 13.79 29.08
C ILE A 259 21.71 14.16 28.63
N SER A 260 22.62 14.41 29.57
CA SER A 260 23.96 14.96 29.31
C SER A 260 24.90 13.89 28.77
N SER A 261 25.69 14.20 27.75
CA SER A 261 26.79 13.33 27.26
C SER A 261 28.16 13.83 27.72
N ARG A 262 28.20 14.79 28.65
CA ARG A 262 29.44 15.33 29.22
C ARG A 262 29.80 14.54 30.48
N GLU A 263 31.07 14.27 30.67
CA GLU A 263 31.58 13.77 31.96
C GLU A 263 31.25 14.75 33.09
N PRO A 264 30.86 14.29 34.29
CA PRO A 264 30.80 12.89 34.76
C PRO A 264 29.42 12.21 34.59
N TYR A 265 28.54 12.72 33.72
CA TYR A 265 27.15 12.24 33.62
C TYR A 265 26.99 11.00 32.75
N GLN A 266 26.05 10.12 33.12
CA GLN A 266 25.92 8.77 32.54
C GLN A 266 25.30 8.68 31.13
N HIS A 267 24.65 9.73 30.63
CA HIS A 267 23.96 9.76 29.33
C HIS A 267 22.98 8.59 29.09
N LEU A 268 22.01 8.40 29.98
CA LEU A 268 21.14 7.22 29.98
C LEU A 268 20.06 7.21 28.87
N TRP A 269 19.68 8.37 28.34
CA TRP A 269 18.84 8.45 27.15
C TRP A 269 19.68 8.71 25.90
N HIS A 270 19.74 7.73 25.00
CA HIS A 270 20.55 7.74 23.78
C HIS A 270 20.07 8.68 22.66
N SER A 271 19.46 9.81 23.01
CA SER A 271 18.93 10.78 22.06
C SER A 271 19.74 12.07 22.04
N GLY A 272 20.48 12.29 20.94
CA GLY A 272 21.31 13.48 20.76
C GLY A 272 20.55 14.81 20.72
N ASP A 273 19.25 14.80 20.41
CA ASP A 273 18.41 16.02 20.48
C ASP A 273 18.07 16.43 21.91
N ILE A 274 17.82 15.45 22.79
CA ILE A 274 17.60 15.71 24.22
C ILE A 274 18.88 16.25 24.86
N HIS A 275 20.05 15.74 24.49
CA HIS A 275 21.33 16.28 24.93
C HIS A 275 21.50 17.78 24.63
N ARG A 276 21.17 18.20 23.40
CA ARG A 276 21.40 19.59 22.94
C ARG A 276 20.39 20.60 23.46
N ARG A 277 19.12 20.22 23.55
CA ARG A 277 18.01 21.15 23.86
C ARG A 277 17.38 20.92 25.23
N GLY A 278 17.53 19.73 25.80
CA GLY A 278 16.91 19.35 27.06
C GLY A 278 17.49 20.08 28.27
N SER A 279 18.73 20.57 28.21
CA SER A 279 19.38 21.26 29.32
C SER A 279 18.66 22.53 29.76
N ALA A 280 17.88 23.19 28.89
CA ALA A 280 17.06 24.34 29.28
C ALA A 280 15.99 23.99 30.33
N ALA A 281 15.63 22.71 30.47
CA ALA A 281 14.70 22.26 31.51
C ALA A 281 15.31 22.28 32.92
N LEU A 282 16.65 22.39 33.03
CA LEU A 282 17.37 22.51 34.30
C LEU A 282 17.03 23.84 35.02
N ASP A 283 16.76 24.89 34.25
CA ASP A 283 16.39 26.22 34.77
C ASP A 283 14.91 26.29 35.22
N HIS A 284 14.15 25.21 35.02
CA HIS A 284 12.72 25.11 35.36
C HIS A 284 12.39 23.92 36.27
N PRO A 285 13.10 23.73 37.40
CA PRO A 285 13.06 22.50 38.19
C PRO A 285 11.67 22.13 38.67
N LYS A 286 10.88 23.09 39.17
CA LYS A 286 9.51 22.82 39.66
C LYS A 286 8.63 22.24 38.55
N LYS A 287 8.61 22.86 37.37
CA LYS A 287 7.78 22.42 36.24
C LYS A 287 8.24 21.06 35.72
N THR A 288 9.55 20.87 35.59
CA THR A 288 10.11 19.61 35.09
C THR A 288 9.92 18.46 36.07
N ILE A 289 10.10 18.66 37.38
CA ILE A 289 9.79 17.66 38.41
C ILE A 289 8.30 17.25 38.35
N THR A 290 7.39 18.24 38.24
CA THR A 290 5.96 17.97 38.08
C THR A 290 5.66 17.15 36.82
N LEU A 291 6.34 17.43 35.70
CA LEU A 291 6.21 16.66 34.47
C LEU A 291 6.62 15.18 34.68
N PHE A 292 7.74 14.92 35.35
CA PHE A 292 8.21 13.56 35.64
C PHE A 292 7.24 12.81 36.58
N ALA A 293 6.76 13.48 37.63
CA ALA A 293 5.77 12.90 38.55
C ALA A 293 4.44 12.57 37.83
N ALA A 294 3.98 13.46 36.95
CA ALA A 294 2.82 13.21 36.09
C ALA A 294 3.08 12.06 35.12
N GLY A 295 4.27 11.98 34.52
CA GLY A 295 4.68 10.89 33.63
C GLY A 295 4.55 9.51 34.26
N ARG A 296 4.87 9.39 35.56
CA ARG A 296 4.72 8.13 36.30
C ARG A 296 3.25 7.66 36.36
N LYS A 297 2.30 8.60 36.47
CA LYS A 297 0.86 8.32 36.49
C LYS A 297 0.34 8.09 35.07
N ALA A 298 0.68 8.98 34.15
CA ALA A 298 0.28 8.94 32.74
C ALA A 298 0.73 7.64 32.06
N ALA A 299 1.91 7.14 32.38
CA ALA A 299 2.45 5.89 31.84
C ALA A 299 1.58 4.66 32.13
N LYS A 300 0.65 4.72 33.10
CA LYS A 300 -0.31 3.63 33.40
C LYS A 300 -1.54 3.65 32.48
N LEU A 301 -1.79 4.75 31.78
CA LEU A 301 -2.94 4.94 30.89
C LEU A 301 -2.65 4.43 29.49
N ALA A 302 -3.67 4.39 28.62
CA ALA A 302 -3.49 4.14 27.19
C ALA A 302 -2.66 5.26 26.52
N PRO A 303 -1.97 4.98 25.40
CA PRO A 303 -1.09 5.95 24.74
C PRO A 303 -1.70 7.33 24.51
N GLU A 304 -2.93 7.38 24.00
CA GLU A 304 -3.65 8.61 23.72
C GLU A 304 -3.81 9.48 24.98
N ARG A 305 -4.43 8.91 26.04
CA ARG A 305 -4.69 9.64 27.28
C ARG A 305 -3.41 10.02 28.02
N GLY A 306 -2.46 9.10 28.13
CA GLY A 306 -1.21 9.38 28.86
C GLY A 306 -0.32 10.38 28.13
N TYR A 307 -0.26 10.32 26.79
CA TYR A 307 0.47 11.31 26.01
C TYR A 307 -0.20 12.68 26.06
N GLU A 308 -1.53 12.77 25.97
CA GLU A 308 -2.23 14.05 26.04
C GLU A 308 -1.99 14.74 27.40
N GLN A 309 -2.04 13.99 28.50
CA GLN A 309 -1.70 14.54 29.83
C GLN A 309 -0.29 15.12 29.89
N MET A 310 0.69 14.41 29.34
CA MET A 310 2.07 14.88 29.29
C MET A 310 2.25 16.07 28.35
N ARG A 311 1.55 16.06 27.21
CA ARG A 311 1.55 17.12 26.20
C ARG A 311 1.10 18.44 26.81
N GLN A 312 -0.01 18.45 27.54
CA GLN A 312 -0.54 19.65 28.19
C GLN A 312 0.42 20.24 29.23
N LEU A 313 1.09 19.39 30.02
CA LEU A 313 2.06 19.86 31.03
C LEU A 313 3.37 20.35 30.43
N ALA A 314 3.79 19.78 29.31
CA ALA A 314 5.04 20.14 28.65
C ALA A 314 4.96 21.46 27.88
N LEU A 315 3.75 21.91 27.49
CA LEU A 315 3.56 23.20 26.84
C LEU A 315 4.10 24.33 27.74
N GLY A 316 5.10 25.07 27.23
CA GLY A 316 5.70 26.19 27.96
C GLY A 316 6.79 25.83 28.98
N ILE A 317 7.38 24.63 28.89
CA ILE A 317 8.64 24.30 29.58
C ILE A 317 9.79 24.31 28.55
N PRO A 318 10.67 25.34 28.56
CA PRO A 318 11.85 25.37 27.72
C PRO A 318 12.69 24.09 27.82
N GLY A 319 13.10 23.56 26.67
CA GLY A 319 13.87 22.32 26.55
C GLY A 319 13.05 21.02 26.56
N VAL A 320 11.76 21.06 26.92
CA VAL A 320 10.88 19.89 26.90
C VAL A 320 10.16 19.78 25.54
N GLY A 321 10.64 18.87 24.69
CA GLY A 321 10.00 18.54 23.41
C GLY A 321 9.29 17.17 23.42
N VAL A 322 8.68 16.82 22.28
CA VAL A 322 8.06 15.49 22.03
C VAL A 322 9.02 14.36 22.41
N ASN A 323 10.29 14.50 22.06
CA ASN A 323 11.32 13.52 22.38
C ASN A 323 11.44 13.26 23.89
N MET A 324 11.48 14.31 24.72
CA MET A 324 11.57 14.15 26.18
C MET A 324 10.29 13.54 26.76
N ILE A 325 9.12 14.00 26.32
CA ILE A 325 7.82 13.45 26.78
C ILE A 325 7.73 11.95 26.50
N THR A 326 8.05 11.56 25.26
CA THR A 326 7.96 10.16 24.82
C THR A 326 9.06 9.30 25.44
N ALA A 327 10.25 9.85 25.71
CA ALA A 327 11.30 9.18 26.48
C ALA A 327 10.89 8.94 27.95
N ILE A 328 10.26 9.92 28.62
CA ILE A 328 9.71 9.74 29.98
C ILE A 328 8.67 8.61 29.98
N LEU A 329 7.69 8.66 29.08
CA LEU A 329 6.63 7.66 29.01
C LEU A 329 7.17 6.26 28.67
N CYS A 330 8.07 6.15 27.70
CA CYS A 330 8.72 4.89 27.33
C CYS A 330 9.54 4.32 28.49
N THR A 331 10.30 5.16 29.21
CA THR A 331 11.11 4.69 30.35
C THR A 331 10.22 4.13 31.46
N PHE A 332 9.09 4.76 31.78
CA PHE A 332 8.14 4.23 32.79
C PHE A 332 7.35 3.01 32.31
N ALA A 333 7.01 2.94 31.02
CA ALA A 333 6.19 1.86 30.46
C ALA A 333 6.68 1.48 29.05
N PRO A 334 7.82 0.75 28.96
CA PRO A 334 8.49 0.49 27.69
C PRO A 334 7.72 -0.48 26.80
N LYS A 335 6.70 -1.17 27.32
CA LYS A 335 5.79 -2.01 26.52
C LYS A 335 4.59 -1.25 25.95
N ARG A 336 4.41 0.03 26.29
CA ARG A 336 3.21 0.81 25.96
C ARG A 336 3.49 2.06 25.14
N TYR A 337 4.63 2.71 25.37
CA TYR A 337 4.96 3.99 24.73
C TYR A 337 6.24 3.88 23.90
N ALA A 338 6.17 4.33 22.65
CA ALA A 338 7.34 4.42 21.79
C ALA A 338 8.09 5.74 22.02
N VAL A 339 9.42 5.73 21.94
CA VAL A 339 10.19 6.96 21.81
C VAL A 339 9.94 7.55 20.42
N PHE A 340 9.65 8.86 20.34
CA PHE A 340 9.47 9.54 19.06
C PHE A 340 10.36 10.78 18.95
N ASN A 341 11.33 10.73 18.04
CA ASN A 341 12.26 11.82 17.77
C ASN A 341 12.59 11.92 16.26
N GLY A 342 13.55 12.77 15.91
CA GLY A 342 13.97 12.96 14.51
C GLY A 342 14.49 11.69 13.84
N ASN A 343 15.19 10.83 14.58
CA ASN A 343 15.69 9.56 14.05
C ASN A 343 14.53 8.60 13.81
N THR A 344 13.58 8.50 14.74
CA THR A 344 12.33 7.72 14.57
C THR A 344 11.58 8.15 13.31
N SER A 345 11.35 9.46 13.16
CA SER A 345 10.65 10.02 11.98
C SER A 345 11.40 9.74 10.68
N GLY A 346 12.72 9.95 10.65
CA GLY A 346 13.54 9.68 9.48
C GLY A 346 13.60 8.19 9.10
N ALA A 347 13.70 7.30 10.09
CA ALA A 347 13.71 5.86 9.87
C ALA A 347 12.37 5.35 9.32
N LEU A 348 11.25 5.81 9.87
CA LEU A 348 9.91 5.48 9.36
C LEU A 348 9.73 5.97 7.92
N ALA A 349 10.15 7.21 7.62
CA ALA A 349 10.12 7.74 6.27
C ALA A 349 11.00 6.93 5.30
N ALA A 350 12.16 6.45 5.73
CA ALA A 350 13.07 5.65 4.91
C ALA A 350 12.50 4.30 4.48
N ILE A 351 11.47 3.79 5.18
CA ILE A 351 10.74 2.59 4.80
C ILE A 351 9.36 2.90 4.19
N GLY A 352 9.03 4.16 3.93
CA GLY A 352 7.76 4.57 3.29
C GLY A 352 6.59 4.75 4.26
N ILE A 353 6.85 4.76 5.58
CA ILE A 353 5.82 5.06 6.58
C ILE A 353 5.74 6.58 6.75
N GLY A 354 4.57 7.15 6.46
CA GLY A 354 4.31 8.57 6.69
C GLY A 354 4.42 8.90 8.18
N ALA A 355 5.44 9.68 8.55
CA ALA A 355 5.67 10.17 9.91
C ALA A 355 5.86 11.70 9.90
N PRO A 356 5.37 12.44 10.90
CA PRO A 356 5.55 13.89 10.95
C PRO A 356 7.04 14.28 10.95
N ARG A 357 7.43 15.21 10.08
CA ARG A 357 8.80 15.76 10.06
C ARG A 357 8.92 16.83 11.12
N SER A 358 9.79 16.61 12.11
CA SER A 358 10.09 17.57 13.20
C SER A 358 8.86 18.03 13.99
N PRO A 359 8.05 17.12 14.57
CA PRO A 359 6.89 17.55 15.35
C PRO A 359 7.30 18.32 16.61
N THR A 360 6.45 19.26 17.01
CA THR A 360 6.51 19.94 18.31
C THR A 360 5.44 19.36 19.22
N VAL A 361 5.50 19.70 20.51
CA VAL A 361 4.47 19.32 21.49
C VAL A 361 3.10 19.82 21.02
N ALA A 362 3.03 21.00 20.40
CA ALA A 362 1.80 21.56 19.86
C ALA A 362 1.26 20.78 18.65
N THR A 363 2.14 20.31 17.75
CA THR A 363 1.71 19.76 16.44
C THR A 363 1.51 18.25 16.41
N LEU A 364 2.09 17.48 17.35
CA LEU A 364 1.82 16.06 17.45
C LEU A 364 0.66 15.79 18.41
N SER A 365 -0.51 15.49 17.84
CA SER A 365 -1.71 15.11 18.61
C SER A 365 -1.57 13.73 19.26
N ALA A 366 -2.36 13.50 20.30
CA ALA A 366 -2.41 12.21 20.99
C ALA A 366 -2.91 11.05 20.11
N GLU A 367 -3.89 11.29 19.26
CA GLU A 367 -4.36 10.32 18.27
C GLU A 367 -3.21 9.92 17.33
N ARG A 368 -2.51 10.90 16.77
CA ARG A 368 -1.40 10.65 15.85
C ARG A 368 -0.25 9.90 16.52
N TYR A 369 0.07 10.26 17.75
CA TYR A 369 1.08 9.55 18.53
C TYR A 369 0.66 8.10 18.86
N THR A 370 -0.63 7.84 19.09
CA THR A 370 -1.16 6.48 19.31
C THR A 370 -1.00 5.61 18.07
N GLN A 371 -1.30 6.14 16.88
CA GLN A 371 -1.05 5.45 15.60
C GLN A 371 0.43 5.14 15.40
N LEU A 372 1.32 6.07 15.76
CA LEU A 372 2.76 5.87 15.71
C LEU A 372 3.21 4.77 16.68
N CYS A 373 2.68 4.72 17.90
CA CYS A 373 2.95 3.63 18.85
C CYS A 373 2.53 2.27 18.27
N ALA A 374 1.34 2.16 17.68
CA ALA A 374 0.85 0.92 17.07
C ALA A 374 1.75 0.48 15.88
N THR A 375 2.17 1.43 15.05
CA THR A 375 3.06 1.18 13.92
C THR A 375 4.44 0.71 14.37
N ILE A 376 5.02 1.37 15.37
CA ILE A 376 6.33 1.01 15.94
C ILE A 376 6.23 -0.35 16.68
N ASP A 377 5.10 -0.67 17.29
CA ASP A 377 4.88 -1.98 17.91
C ASP A 377 4.84 -3.11 16.87
N ALA A 378 4.24 -2.87 15.70
CA ALA A 378 4.28 -3.82 14.60
C ALA A 378 5.72 -4.06 14.11
N LEU A 379 6.55 -3.01 14.05
CA LEU A 379 7.98 -3.13 13.75
C LEU A 379 8.72 -3.92 14.85
N ARG A 380 8.47 -3.60 16.12
CA ARG A 380 9.00 -4.32 17.29
C ARG A 380 8.74 -5.82 17.18
N ARG A 381 7.50 -6.23 16.89
CA ARG A 381 7.15 -7.65 16.73
C ARG A 381 7.92 -8.32 15.60
N ARG A 382 8.11 -7.63 14.47
CA ARG A 382 8.88 -8.15 13.33
C ARG A 382 10.37 -8.31 13.61
N ILE A 383 10.97 -7.44 14.42
CA ILE A 383 12.37 -7.60 14.86
C ILE A 383 12.51 -8.66 15.97
N GLY A 384 11.41 -9.15 16.55
CA GLY A 384 11.44 -10.05 17.72
C GLY A 384 11.78 -9.31 19.02
N GLY A 385 11.53 -8.00 19.08
CA GLY A 385 11.87 -7.16 20.23
C GLY A 385 10.91 -7.35 21.40
N ALA A 386 11.41 -7.25 22.63
CA ALA A 386 10.64 -7.42 23.85
C ALA A 386 9.74 -6.21 24.16
N ASP A 387 10.22 -5.00 23.86
CA ASP A 387 9.55 -3.74 24.15
C ASP A 387 10.02 -2.60 23.23
N PHE A 388 9.53 -1.37 23.44
CA PHE A 388 9.84 -0.22 22.59
C PHE A 388 11.29 0.26 22.66
N THR A 389 12.09 -0.20 23.63
CA THR A 389 13.54 0.08 23.66
C THR A 389 14.26 -0.65 22.52
N ASP A 390 13.83 -1.89 22.24
CA ASP A 390 14.34 -2.67 21.12
C ASP A 390 13.90 -2.04 19.78
N ALA A 391 12.67 -1.52 19.73
CA ALA A 391 12.16 -0.81 18.55
C ALA A 391 12.92 0.50 18.29
N ASP A 392 13.20 1.28 19.34
CA ASP A 392 14.01 2.51 19.24
C ASP A 392 15.43 2.20 18.77
N ALA A 393 16.05 1.13 19.26
CA ALA A 393 17.38 0.70 18.79
C ALA A 393 17.38 0.38 17.28
N PHE A 394 16.41 -0.42 16.81
CA PHE A 394 16.27 -0.73 15.39
C PHE A 394 16.03 0.53 14.55
N LEU A 395 15.11 1.41 14.97
CA LEU A 395 14.82 2.64 14.24
C LEU A 395 16.01 3.59 14.22
N ASN A 396 16.80 3.65 15.29
CA ASN A 396 18.01 4.44 15.32
C ASN A 396 19.08 3.87 14.37
N TRP A 397 19.31 2.56 14.38
CA TRP A 397 20.20 1.90 13.41
C TRP A 397 19.76 2.16 11.97
N LEU A 398 18.46 1.97 11.68
CA LEU A 398 17.87 2.18 10.36
C LEU A 398 18.04 3.63 9.91
N TYR A 399 17.81 4.60 10.79
CA TYR A 399 18.06 6.01 10.52
C TYR A 399 19.50 6.23 10.08
N PHE A 400 20.50 5.76 10.84
CA PHE A 400 21.90 5.97 10.45
C PHE A 400 22.30 5.21 9.19
N LYS A 401 21.73 4.03 8.93
CA LYS A 401 21.93 3.28 7.69
C LYS A 401 21.40 4.04 6.46
N THR A 402 20.27 4.74 6.62
CA THR A 402 19.54 5.39 5.52
C THR A 402 19.71 6.89 5.46
N LYS A 403 20.38 7.48 6.44
CA LYS A 403 20.70 8.91 6.48
C LYS A 403 21.47 9.25 5.21
N PRO A 404 21.01 10.23 4.41
CA PRO A 404 21.78 10.66 3.25
C PRO A 404 23.17 11.07 3.71
N SER A 405 24.21 10.47 3.14
CA SER A 405 25.57 11.01 3.29
C SER A 405 25.51 12.45 2.83
N LYS A 406 26.00 13.39 3.64
CA LYS A 406 26.33 14.73 3.13
C LYS A 406 27.30 14.47 1.97
N ARG A 407 26.85 14.61 0.72
CA ARG A 407 27.75 14.60 -0.43
C ARG A 407 28.84 15.63 -0.13
N ALA A 408 30.08 15.23 -0.35
CA ALA A 408 31.20 16.13 -0.42
C ALA A 408 30.81 17.32 -1.29
N HIS A 409 31.03 18.54 -0.79
CA HIS A 409 31.14 19.71 -1.64
C HIS A 409 32.33 19.45 -2.57
N GLU A 410 32.06 18.93 -3.76
CA GLU A 410 33.00 19.01 -4.87
C GLU A 410 33.14 20.47 -5.30
N GLY A 411 34.38 20.92 -5.47
CA GLY A 411 34.71 22.06 -6.32
C GLY A 411 34.88 23.41 -5.61
N GLY A 412 35.81 23.49 -4.67
CA GLY A 412 36.52 24.75 -4.47
C GLY A 412 37.38 25.05 -5.70
N ALA A 413 36.95 26.00 -6.53
CA ALA A 413 37.82 26.63 -7.52
C ALA A 413 38.53 27.84 -6.87
N PRO A 414 39.82 28.07 -7.15
CA PRO A 414 40.66 28.99 -6.41
C PRO A 414 40.31 30.44 -6.72
N LYS A 415 40.34 31.30 -5.69
CA LYS A 415 40.23 32.75 -5.84
C LYS A 415 41.49 33.28 -6.51
N THR A 416 41.36 33.75 -7.75
CA THR A 416 42.30 34.71 -8.35
C THR A 416 41.55 36.00 -8.66
N SER A 417 41.92 37.08 -7.98
CA SER A 417 41.68 38.44 -8.50
C SER A 417 42.53 38.66 -9.76
N PRO A 418 42.12 39.54 -10.68
CA PRO A 418 42.66 40.90 -10.59
C PRO A 418 41.70 42.04 -11.00
N CYS A 419 42.26 43.22 -10.79
CA CYS A 419 41.77 44.58 -10.86
C CYS A 419 41.51 45.12 -12.30
N VAL A 420 40.86 46.30 -12.36
CA VAL A 420 40.99 47.43 -13.32
C VAL A 420 39.88 47.68 -14.39
N SER A 421 39.28 48.88 -14.25
CA SER A 421 38.78 49.88 -15.24
C SER A 421 37.39 49.83 -15.90
N ARG A 422 36.74 51.01 -15.82
CA ARG A 422 35.53 51.62 -16.45
C ARG A 422 35.58 51.66 -18.00
N PRO A 423 34.51 52.01 -18.78
CA PRO A 423 33.54 53.10 -18.52
C PRO A 423 32.07 52.95 -18.98
N ARG A 424 31.27 53.99 -18.64
CA ARG A 424 29.84 54.23 -18.95
C ARG A 424 29.59 54.56 -20.43
N GLN A 425 28.43 54.14 -20.97
CA GLN A 425 27.48 54.96 -21.78
C GLN A 425 26.18 54.17 -22.06
N VAL A 426 25.02 54.63 -21.57
CA VAL A 426 23.89 55.28 -22.30
C VAL A 426 23.32 54.43 -23.45
N VAL A 427 22.04 54.04 -23.40
CA VAL A 427 21.00 54.26 -24.44
C VAL A 427 19.61 53.77 -23.98
N ARG A 428 18.66 54.72 -24.03
CA ARG A 428 17.19 54.71 -24.23
C ARG A 428 16.36 53.42 -24.10
N GLN A 429 15.31 53.52 -23.28
CA GLN A 429 14.10 52.69 -23.32
C GLN A 429 13.19 53.10 -24.48
N HIS A 430 12.72 52.12 -25.27
CA HIS A 430 11.51 52.24 -26.08
C HIS A 430 10.42 51.31 -25.53
N ARG A 431 9.24 51.88 -25.31
CA ARG A 431 7.97 51.19 -25.03
C ARG A 431 7.52 50.41 -26.26
N ALA A 432 7.02 49.20 -26.04
CA ALA A 432 5.96 48.62 -26.88
C ALA A 432 5.00 47.83 -25.99
N SER A 433 3.73 48.18 -26.14
CA SER A 433 2.53 47.67 -25.51
C SER A 433 2.18 46.25 -25.94
N ASN A 434 1.63 45.45 -25.03
CA ASN A 434 0.53 44.53 -25.35
C ASN A 434 -0.29 44.18 -24.10
N ARG A 435 -1.59 44.54 -24.13
CA ARG A 435 -2.63 44.13 -23.16
C ARG A 435 -3.11 42.72 -23.51
N PRO A 436 -3.53 41.89 -22.54
CA PRO A 436 -4.35 40.72 -22.80
C PRO A 436 -5.85 41.03 -22.75
N PHE A 437 -6.60 40.43 -23.67
CA PHE A 437 -8.05 40.38 -23.75
C PHE A 437 -8.64 39.58 -22.56
N ARG A 438 -9.61 40.16 -21.84
CA ARG A 438 -10.55 39.44 -20.96
C ARG A 438 -11.91 39.41 -21.65
N GLN A 439 -12.42 38.21 -21.95
CA GLN A 439 -13.83 38.01 -22.31
C GLN A 439 -14.65 37.82 -21.02
N SER A 440 -15.68 38.64 -20.86
CA SER A 440 -16.68 38.58 -19.81
C SER A 440 -17.95 37.92 -20.35
N LEU A 441 -18.38 36.83 -19.72
CA LEU A 441 -19.69 36.20 -19.90
C LEU A 441 -20.75 36.94 -19.06
N PRO A 442 -21.99 37.13 -19.55
CA PRO A 442 -23.07 37.70 -18.76
C PRO A 442 -23.87 36.62 -17.99
N SER A 443 -24.25 36.96 -16.76
CA SER A 443 -25.11 36.18 -15.86
C SER A 443 -26.58 36.19 -16.31
N PRO A 444 -27.36 35.11 -16.10
CA PRO A 444 -28.81 35.12 -16.31
C PRO A 444 -29.56 35.58 -15.05
N LYS A 445 -30.56 36.46 -15.25
CA LYS A 445 -31.56 36.86 -14.26
C LYS A 445 -32.68 35.82 -14.18
N ALA A 446 -33.21 35.64 -12.97
CA ALA A 446 -34.39 34.84 -12.66
C ALA A 446 -35.69 35.49 -13.18
N GLY A 447 -36.63 34.64 -13.60
CA GLY A 447 -38.01 34.98 -13.95
C GLY A 447 -38.81 33.73 -14.36
N SER A 448 -39.61 33.21 -13.43
CA SER A 448 -40.78 32.33 -13.61
C SER A 448 -42.03 33.23 -13.45
N PRO A 449 -43.28 32.90 -13.87
CA PRO A 449 -43.88 31.58 -14.19
C PRO A 449 -44.73 31.54 -15.47
N PHE A 450 -45.17 30.34 -15.90
CA PHE A 450 -46.56 29.99 -16.24
C PHE A 450 -46.62 28.54 -16.80
N GLU A 451 -47.60 27.79 -16.28
CA GLU A 451 -48.17 26.47 -16.67
C GLU A 451 -47.33 25.19 -16.54
#